data_AF-A0A4R1SAU1-F1
#
_entry.id   AF-A0A4R1SAU1-F1
#
_cell.length_a   1.000
_cell.length_b   1.000
_cell.length_c   1.000
_cell.angle_alpha   90.00
_cell.angle_beta   90.00
_cell.angle_gamma   90.00
#
_symmetry.space_group_name_H-M   'P 1'
#
loop_
_entity.id
_entity.type
_entity.pdbx_description
1 polymer ?
#
loop_
_entity_poly.entity_id
_entity_poly.type
_entity_poly.pdbx_seq_one_letter_code
_entity_poly.pdbx_strand_id
1 'polypeptide(L)'
;MIIAACTDDPMVEDIARTASEGNHATFGDWYKVFDKHIPDLGVRENLFIVAHGAAFGDENQPVIGSKSNDFYLTARDLNANLKIFPKDYSGGVFVYACLSAVPGAGGLSFVQAYKKIIGPSFPHLTAWGQTGKPKGPLPGPSDKSWTRA
;
A
#
# COMPACT_ATOMS: atom_id res chain seq x y z
N MET A 1 4.02 -8.45 -6.17
CA MET A 1 2.61 -8.16 -6.53
C MET A 1 2.28 -6.69 -6.27
N ILE A 2 1.43 -6.11 -7.12
CA ILE A 2 0.86 -4.77 -6.92
C ILE A 2 -0.64 -4.88 -6.61
N ILE A 3 -1.12 -4.08 -5.65
CA ILE A 3 -2.53 -3.86 -5.36
C ILE A 3 -2.88 -2.40 -5.60
N ALA A 4 -3.74 -2.14 -6.59
CA ALA A 4 -4.37 -0.85 -6.82
C ALA A 4 -5.54 -0.69 -5.83
N ALA A 5 -5.33 0.10 -4.79
CA ALA A 5 -6.34 0.42 -3.78
C ALA A 5 -7.14 1.65 -4.22
N CYS A 6 -8.03 1.44 -5.18
CA CYS A 6 -8.95 2.42 -5.74
C CYS A 6 -10.25 1.73 -6.18
N THR A 7 -11.27 2.53 -6.48
CA THR A 7 -12.49 2.10 -7.18
C THR A 7 -12.23 2.13 -8.69
N ASP A 8 -12.61 3.22 -9.35
CA ASP A 8 -12.42 3.46 -10.79
C ASP A 8 -11.49 4.66 -10.97
N ASP A 9 -10.20 4.45 -10.71
CA ASP A 9 -9.19 5.49 -10.81
C ASP A 9 -8.16 5.13 -11.89
N PRO A 10 -8.34 5.63 -13.12
CA PRO A 10 -7.45 5.30 -14.23
C PRO A 10 -5.99 5.65 -13.97
N MET A 11 -5.71 6.66 -13.13
CA MET A 11 -4.34 7.05 -12.82
C MET A 11 -3.68 6.01 -11.92
N VAL A 12 -4.37 5.57 -10.86
CA VAL A 12 -3.85 4.52 -9.95
C VAL A 12 -3.66 3.20 -10.69
N GLU A 13 -4.63 2.83 -11.53
CA GLU A 13 -4.57 1.63 -12.35
C GLU A 13 -3.44 1.68 -13.37
N ASP A 14 -3.24 2.83 -14.04
CA ASP A 14 -2.18 2.99 -15.03
C ASP A 14 -0.77 2.91 -14.41
N ILE A 15 -0.58 3.46 -13.20
CA ILE A 15 0.67 3.31 -12.44
C ILE A 15 0.94 1.82 -12.15
N ALA A 16 -0.07 1.09 -11.68
CA ALA A 16 0.06 -0.32 -11.35
C ALA A 16 0.37 -1.17 -12.59
N ARG A 17 -0.40 -0.97 -13.67
CA ARG A 17 -0.22 -1.66 -14.95
C ARG A 17 1.15 -1.39 -15.54
N THR A 18 1.54 -0.12 -15.65
CA THR A 18 2.83 0.28 -16.26
C THR A 18 4.01 -0.25 -15.45
N ALA A 19 3.92 -0.29 -14.11
CA ALA A 19 4.97 -0.87 -13.27
C ALA A 19 5.08 -2.39 -13.47
N SER A 20 3.95 -3.09 -13.49
CA SER A 20 3.87 -4.54 -13.77
C SER A 20 4.47 -4.87 -15.15
N GLU A 21 4.07 -4.15 -16.20
CA GLU A 21 4.53 -4.39 -17.58
C GLU A 21 6.00 -3.98 -17.78
N GLY A 22 6.42 -2.87 -17.15
CA GLY A 22 7.78 -2.33 -17.30
C GLY A 22 8.85 -3.11 -16.54
N ASN A 23 8.50 -3.77 -15.43
CA ASN A 23 9.45 -4.58 -14.65
C ASN A 23 8.73 -5.66 -13.81
N HIS A 24 8.13 -6.62 -14.50
CA HIS A 24 7.39 -7.73 -13.89
C HIS A 24 8.23 -8.53 -12.87
N ALA A 25 9.53 -8.69 -13.12
CA ALA A 25 10.43 -9.40 -12.19
C ALA A 25 10.52 -8.74 -10.80
N THR A 26 10.32 -7.42 -10.72
CA THR A 26 10.34 -6.67 -9.45
C THR A 26 8.96 -6.56 -8.83
N PHE A 27 7.96 -6.27 -9.65
CA PHE A 27 6.64 -5.89 -9.17
C PHE A 27 5.60 -7.02 -9.20
N GLY A 28 5.80 -8.04 -10.02
CA GLY A 28 4.83 -9.10 -10.29
C GLY A 28 3.56 -8.57 -10.97
N ASP A 29 2.50 -9.38 -10.91
CA ASP A 29 1.18 -9.00 -11.42
C ASP A 29 0.52 -7.93 -10.55
N TRP A 30 -0.46 -7.24 -11.14
CA TRP A 30 -1.27 -6.24 -10.45
C TRP A 30 -2.75 -6.62 -10.39
N TYR A 31 -3.41 -6.21 -9.30
CA TYR A 31 -4.82 -6.47 -9.03
C TYR A 31 -5.48 -5.23 -8.43
N LYS A 32 -6.80 -5.10 -8.57
CA LYS A 32 -7.57 -4.13 -7.77
C LYS A 32 -7.87 -4.72 -6.40
N VAL A 33 -7.96 -3.87 -5.37
CA VAL A 33 -8.25 -4.29 -3.99
C VAL A 33 -9.59 -5.04 -3.83
N PHE A 34 -10.51 -4.87 -4.77
CA PHE A 34 -11.83 -5.52 -4.79
C PHE A 34 -11.93 -6.71 -5.75
N ASP A 35 -10.82 -7.13 -6.37
CA ASP A 35 -10.83 -8.29 -7.24
C ASP A 35 -11.15 -9.55 -6.44
N LYS A 36 -12.04 -10.38 -6.97
CA LYS A 36 -12.55 -11.59 -6.27
C LYS A 36 -11.49 -12.67 -6.06
N HIS A 37 -10.39 -12.64 -6.83
CA HIS A 37 -9.38 -13.70 -6.83
C HIS A 37 -7.97 -13.11 -6.92
N ILE A 38 -7.57 -12.40 -5.87
CA ILE A 38 -6.17 -11.99 -5.69
C ILE A 38 -5.42 -13.21 -5.14
N PRO A 39 -4.36 -13.69 -5.79
CA PRO A 39 -3.61 -14.84 -5.29
C PRO A 39 -2.85 -14.47 -4.00
N ASP A 40 -2.49 -15.50 -3.23
CA ASP A 40 -1.60 -15.33 -2.09
C ASP A 40 -0.21 -14.89 -2.56
N LEU A 41 0.45 -14.07 -1.74
CA LEU A 41 1.84 -13.68 -1.92
C LEU A 41 2.77 -14.87 -1.68
N GLY A 42 3.94 -14.82 -2.32
CA GLY A 42 5.09 -15.60 -1.85
C GLY A 42 5.57 -15.13 -0.46
N VAL A 43 6.13 -16.03 0.34
CA VAL A 43 6.60 -15.75 1.72
C VAL A 43 7.55 -14.54 1.79
N ARG A 44 8.38 -14.34 0.75
CA ARG A 44 9.33 -13.21 0.66
C ARG A 44 8.97 -12.20 -0.43
N GLU A 45 7.82 -12.36 -1.05
CA GLU A 45 7.40 -11.50 -2.14
C GLU A 45 7.06 -10.11 -1.61
N ASN A 46 7.51 -9.07 -2.31
CA ASN A 46 7.13 -7.70 -1.97
C ASN A 46 5.72 -7.39 -2.46
N LEU A 47 4.95 -6.77 -1.58
CA LEU A 47 3.64 -6.22 -1.89
C LEU A 47 3.77 -4.71 -2.09
N PHE A 48 3.32 -4.21 -3.23
CA PHE A 48 3.19 -2.78 -3.49
C PHE A 48 1.73 -2.39 -3.46
N ILE A 49 1.36 -1.35 -2.71
CA ILE A 49 0.00 -0.84 -2.64
C ILE A 49 0.01 0.56 -3.25
N VAL A 50 -0.69 0.74 -4.35
CA VAL A 50 -0.81 2.01 -5.07
C VAL A 50 -2.16 2.62 -4.74
N ALA A 51 -2.16 3.85 -4.25
CA ALA A 51 -3.38 4.58 -3.96
C ALA A 51 -3.13 6.09 -4.05
N HIS A 52 -4.22 6.85 -4.11
CA HIS A 52 -4.16 8.22 -3.63
C HIS A 52 -3.86 8.25 -2.13
N GLY A 53 -3.38 9.40 -1.66
CA GLY A 53 -3.20 9.62 -0.24
C GLY A 53 -3.97 10.87 0.18
N ALA A 54 -4.71 10.74 1.26
CA ALA A 54 -5.19 11.87 2.04
C ALA A 54 -4.51 11.78 3.40
N ALA A 55 -3.95 12.89 3.88
CA ALA A 55 -3.34 12.91 5.20
C ALA A 55 -4.32 12.46 6.29
N PHE A 56 -5.62 12.74 6.08
CA PHE A 56 -6.70 12.47 7.03
C PHE A 56 -7.99 12.10 6.30
N GLY A 57 -8.69 11.09 6.83
CA GLY A 57 -10.10 10.83 6.54
C GLY A 57 -11.02 11.51 7.55
N ASP A 58 -12.32 11.19 7.48
CA ASP A 58 -13.37 11.87 8.26
C ASP A 58 -13.24 11.74 9.79
N GLU A 59 -12.47 10.76 10.29
CA GLU A 59 -12.22 10.51 11.71
C GLU A 59 -10.85 11.00 12.22
N ASN A 60 -10.15 11.87 11.50
CA ASN A 60 -8.77 12.29 11.79
C ASN A 60 -7.74 11.14 11.86
N GLN A 61 -8.09 9.96 11.33
CA GLN A 61 -7.18 8.83 11.20
C GLN A 61 -6.38 8.92 9.89
N PRO A 62 -5.14 8.41 9.85
CA PRO A 62 -4.41 8.25 8.60
C PRO A 62 -5.14 7.28 7.67
N VAL A 63 -5.33 7.67 6.41
CA VAL A 63 -6.00 6.88 5.38
C VAL A 63 -5.22 6.91 4.08
N ILE A 64 -5.48 5.94 3.21
CA ILE A 64 -5.17 6.03 1.78
C ILE A 64 -6.49 6.15 1.00
N GLY A 65 -6.44 6.73 -0.19
CA GLY A 65 -7.61 7.05 -1.00
C GLY A 65 -7.75 8.56 -1.26
N SER A 66 -8.92 8.97 -1.75
CA SER A 66 -9.23 10.35 -2.12
C SER A 66 -10.69 10.69 -1.87
N LYS A 67 -10.92 11.91 -1.36
CA LYS A 67 -12.26 12.51 -1.24
C LYS A 67 -12.97 12.59 -2.58
N SER A 68 -12.22 12.90 -3.65
CA SER A 68 -12.80 13.07 -5.00
C SER A 68 -13.47 11.81 -5.51
N ASN A 69 -13.03 10.65 -5.02
CA ASN A 69 -13.51 9.34 -5.45
C ASN A 69 -14.41 8.70 -4.38
N ASP A 70 -14.79 9.47 -3.35
CA ASP A 70 -15.55 9.02 -2.17
C ASP A 70 -15.00 7.70 -1.59
N PHE A 71 -13.66 7.62 -1.51
CA PHE A 71 -12.97 6.39 -1.19
C PHE A 71 -11.84 6.63 -0.21
N TYR A 72 -11.98 6.07 0.98
CA TYR A 72 -10.94 6.04 2.00
C TYR A 72 -10.79 4.64 2.58
N LEU A 73 -9.54 4.23 2.77
CA LEU A 73 -9.19 3.02 3.50
C LEU A 73 -8.34 3.37 4.69
N THR A 74 -8.77 2.95 5.87
CA THR A 74 -7.91 2.91 7.05
C THR A 74 -6.97 1.71 6.98
N ALA A 75 -5.90 1.72 7.77
CA ALA A 75 -5.02 0.57 7.91
C ALA A 75 -5.76 -0.68 8.45
N ARG A 76 -6.82 -0.48 9.25
CA ARG A 76 -7.67 -1.54 9.76
C ARG A 76 -8.48 -2.18 8.65
N ASP A 77 -9.13 -1.37 7.82
CA ASP A 77 -9.99 -1.85 6.74
C ASP A 77 -9.17 -2.56 5.67
N LEU A 78 -8.00 -2.01 5.33
CA LEU A 78 -7.06 -2.67 4.43
C LEU A 78 -6.67 -4.06 4.96
N ASN A 79 -6.25 -4.18 6.23
CA ASN A 79 -5.88 -5.47 6.83
C ASN A 79 -7.06 -6.44 6.98
N ALA A 80 -8.27 -5.91 7.21
CA ALA A 80 -9.48 -6.72 7.32
C ALA A 80 -9.85 -7.37 5.99
N ASN A 81 -9.62 -6.69 4.86
CA ASN A 81 -10.04 -7.15 3.54
C ASN A 81 -8.92 -7.82 2.73
N LEU A 82 -7.65 -7.44 2.94
CA LEU A 82 -6.53 -7.97 2.17
C LEU A 82 -5.99 -9.28 2.79
N LYS A 83 -6.57 -10.41 2.40
CA LYS A 83 -6.27 -11.76 2.91
C LYS A 83 -5.34 -12.57 2.00
N ILE A 84 -4.20 -11.98 1.64
CA ILE A 84 -3.25 -12.56 0.67
C ILE A 84 -1.90 -12.97 1.31
N PHE A 85 -1.76 -12.80 2.62
CA PHE A 85 -0.49 -13.04 3.30
C PHE A 85 -0.35 -14.52 3.67
N PRO A 86 0.66 -15.23 3.14
CA PRO A 86 0.90 -16.61 3.53
C PRO A 86 1.41 -16.70 4.97
N LYS A 87 1.38 -17.91 5.54
CA LYS A 87 2.07 -18.19 6.79
C LYS A 87 3.55 -17.77 6.70
N ASP A 88 4.07 -17.21 7.79
CA ASP A 88 5.47 -16.80 7.95
C ASP A 88 5.93 -15.70 6.96
N TYR A 89 5.00 -14.94 6.38
CA TYR A 89 5.32 -13.83 5.48
C TYR A 89 6.35 -12.85 6.07
N SER A 90 7.38 -12.56 5.28
CA SER A 90 8.51 -11.72 5.65
C SER A 90 8.90 -10.71 4.56
N GLY A 91 8.05 -10.53 3.54
CA GLY A 91 8.26 -9.55 2.48
C GLY A 91 8.08 -8.10 2.96
N GLY A 92 8.43 -7.17 2.09
CA GLY A 92 8.16 -5.75 2.29
C GLY A 92 6.78 -5.35 1.75
N VAL A 93 6.06 -4.53 2.51
CA VAL A 93 4.84 -3.86 2.09
C VAL A 93 5.15 -2.39 1.82
N PHE A 94 5.00 -1.95 0.58
CA PHE A 94 5.35 -0.62 0.10
C PHE A 94 4.08 0.15 -0.30
N VAL A 95 3.70 1.15 0.49
CA VAL A 95 2.48 1.95 0.29
C VAL A 95 2.81 3.23 -0.48
N TYR A 96 2.61 3.18 -1.79
CA TYR A 96 2.75 4.30 -2.72
C TYR A 96 1.48 5.16 -2.70
N ALA A 97 1.41 6.05 -1.72
CA ALA A 97 0.32 7.01 -1.56
C ALA A 97 0.85 8.31 -0.92
N CYS A 98 0.25 9.45 -1.25
CA CYS A 98 0.65 10.74 -0.71
C CYS A 98 0.67 10.70 0.82
N LEU A 99 1.79 11.10 1.42
CA LEU A 99 1.92 11.28 2.86
C LEU A 99 1.67 10.00 3.68
N SER A 100 1.73 8.81 3.08
CA SER A 100 1.47 7.54 3.77
C SER A 100 2.46 7.24 4.91
N ALA A 101 3.64 7.86 4.88
CA ALA A 101 4.64 7.81 5.95
C ALA A 101 4.67 9.05 6.86
N VAL A 102 3.82 10.05 6.62
CA VAL A 102 3.74 11.25 7.48
C VAL A 102 2.78 10.97 8.64
N PRO A 103 3.20 11.21 9.90
CA PRO A 103 2.30 11.06 11.03
C PRO A 103 1.07 11.96 10.94
N GLY A 104 -0.07 11.40 11.31
CA GLY A 104 -1.29 12.16 11.49
C GLY A 104 -1.34 12.91 12.84
N ALA A 105 -2.43 13.64 13.11
CA ALA A 105 -2.71 14.30 14.39
C ALA A 105 -2.70 13.34 15.59
N GLY A 106 -2.97 12.04 15.36
CA GLY A 106 -2.88 10.96 16.36
C GLY A 106 -1.48 10.34 16.52
N GLY A 107 -0.44 10.89 15.88
CA GLY A 107 0.97 10.55 16.09
C GLY A 107 1.54 9.38 15.28
N LEU A 108 0.71 8.55 14.64
CA LEU A 108 1.15 7.50 13.73
C LEU A 108 0.87 7.87 12.27
N SER A 109 1.75 7.47 11.36
CA SER A 109 1.48 7.47 9.92
C SER A 109 0.63 6.25 9.52
N PHE A 110 0.12 6.24 8.28
CA PHE A 110 -0.64 5.08 7.78
C PHE A 110 0.17 3.79 7.86
N VAL A 111 1.43 3.81 7.40
CA VAL A 111 2.29 2.62 7.39
C VAL A 111 2.69 2.15 8.78
N GLN A 112 2.81 3.07 9.74
CA GLN A 112 3.00 2.75 11.15
C GLN A 112 1.77 2.09 11.77
N ALA A 113 0.58 2.65 11.51
CA ALA A 113 -0.67 2.05 11.94
C ALA A 113 -0.84 0.64 11.34
N TYR A 114 -0.53 0.47 10.06
CA TYR A 114 -0.59 -0.82 9.38
C TYR A 114 0.39 -1.83 9.98
N LYS A 115 1.66 -1.47 10.17
CA LYS A 115 2.66 -2.35 10.80
C LYS A 115 2.25 -2.74 12.23
N LYS A 116 1.68 -1.83 13.00
CA LYS A 116 1.18 -2.11 14.36
C LYS A 116 0.05 -3.15 14.36
N ILE A 117 -0.82 -3.12 13.37
CA ILE A 117 -1.97 -4.04 13.25
C ILE A 117 -1.52 -5.43 12.77
N ILE A 118 -0.72 -5.48 11.70
CA ILE A 118 -0.37 -6.75 11.05
C ILE A 118 0.88 -7.41 11.65
N GLY A 119 1.74 -6.62 12.30
CA GLY A 119 3.03 -7.07 12.86
C GLY A 119 2.96 -8.24 13.84
N PRO A 120 1.95 -8.35 14.74
CA PRO A 120 1.81 -9.51 15.60
C PRO A 120 1.65 -10.84 14.84
N SER A 121 1.00 -10.82 13.67
CA SER A 121 0.84 -11.99 12.81
C SER A 121 2.08 -12.25 11.93
N PHE A 122 2.74 -11.17 11.49
CA PHE A 122 3.93 -11.23 10.63
C PHE A 122 5.05 -10.34 11.20
N PRO A 123 5.80 -10.84 12.21
CA PRO A 123 6.79 -10.02 12.92
C PRO A 123 7.91 -9.55 12.01
N HIS A 124 8.31 -10.38 11.04
CA HIS A 124 9.42 -10.13 10.11
C HIS A 124 9.06 -9.26 8.89
N LEU A 125 7.77 -8.99 8.63
CA LEU A 125 7.34 -8.09 7.56
C LEU A 125 7.93 -6.68 7.79
N THR A 126 8.19 -5.95 6.70
CA THR A 126 8.52 -4.52 6.78
C THR A 126 7.43 -3.70 6.11
N ALA A 127 7.17 -2.49 6.59
CA ALA A 127 6.20 -1.58 6.00
C ALA A 127 6.88 -0.25 5.67
N TRP A 128 6.58 0.28 4.49
CA TRP A 128 7.23 1.46 3.92
C TRP A 128 6.19 2.36 3.27
N GLY A 129 6.39 3.67 3.33
CA GLY A 129 5.51 4.65 2.72
C GLY A 129 6.25 5.84 2.13
N GLN A 130 5.50 6.84 1.71
CA GLN A 130 6.00 8.06 1.07
C GLN A 130 5.72 9.28 1.96
N THR A 131 6.68 10.18 2.06
CA THR A 131 6.55 11.44 2.84
C THR A 131 6.04 12.61 2.00
N GLY A 132 6.07 12.48 0.67
CA GLY A 132 5.63 13.51 -0.27
C GLY A 132 4.49 13.06 -1.17
N LYS A 133 4.13 13.92 -2.12
CA LYS A 133 3.28 13.54 -3.25
C LYS A 133 4.10 12.64 -4.17
N PRO A 134 3.67 11.39 -4.44
CA PRO A 134 4.39 10.54 -5.36
C PRO A 134 4.42 11.20 -6.75
N LYS A 135 5.59 11.19 -7.38
CA LYS A 135 5.82 11.77 -8.72
C LYS A 135 6.56 10.74 -9.56
N GLY A 136 5.99 10.38 -10.69
CA GLY A 136 6.61 9.44 -11.63
C GLY A 136 6.22 7.98 -11.39
N PRO A 137 6.99 7.02 -11.93
CA PRO A 137 6.65 5.60 -11.86
C PRO A 137 6.71 5.07 -10.43
N LEU A 138 6.10 3.89 -10.21
CA LEU A 138 6.21 3.16 -8.95
C LEU A 138 7.69 2.83 -8.66
N PRO A 139 8.25 3.29 -7.54
CA PRO A 139 9.65 3.03 -7.21
C PRO A 139 9.89 1.57 -6.85
N GLY A 140 11.05 1.04 -7.21
CA GLY A 140 11.50 -0.28 -6.78
C GLY A 140 11.77 -0.33 -5.25
N PRO A 141 11.90 -1.52 -4.66
CA PRO A 141 11.97 -1.69 -3.21
C PRO A 141 13.24 -1.11 -2.56
N SER A 142 14.30 -0.88 -3.35
CA SER A 142 15.56 -0.27 -2.90
C SER A 142 15.61 1.25 -3.10
N ASP A 143 14.53 1.86 -3.60
CA ASP A 143 14.49 3.30 -3.86
C ASP A 143 14.55 4.10 -2.54
N LYS A 144 15.29 5.21 -2.54
CA LYS A 144 15.52 6.03 -1.34
C LYS A 144 14.33 6.89 -0.94
N SER A 145 13.29 6.98 -1.78
CA SER A 145 12.03 7.67 -1.45
C SER A 145 11.21 6.93 -0.39
N TRP A 146 11.47 5.64 -0.17
CA TRP A 146 10.75 4.85 0.82
C TRP A 146 11.15 5.22 2.24
N THR A 147 10.15 5.51 3.07
CA THR A 147 10.30 5.75 4.50
C THR A 147 9.72 4.57 5.28
N ARG A 148 10.54 3.96 6.13
CA ARG A 148 10.12 2.80 6.94
C ARG A 148 9.18 3.22 8.06
N ALA A 149 8.20 2.36 8.37
CA ALA A 149 7.35 2.43 9.54
C ALA A 149 8.12 2.17 10.86
#